data_AF-A0A3B0XPI4-F1
#
_entry.id   AF-A0A3B0XPI4-F1
#
_cell.length_a   1.000
_cell.length_b   1.000
_cell.length_c   1.000
_cell.angle_alpha   90.00
_cell.angle_beta   90.00
_cell.angle_gamma   90.00
#
_symmetry.space_group_name_H-M   'P 1'
#
loop_
_entity.id
_entity.type
_entity.pdbx_description
1 polymer ?
#
loop_
_entity_poly.entity_id
_entity_poly.type
_entity_poly.pdbx_seq_one_letter_code
_entity_poly.pdbx_strand_id
1 'polypeptide(L)'
;MKNFVILIGGPGLFKGCDKAHDQSWTNYIVPLQLAAKKNLYDKQTDEIVHWVLYEPPYKKRWIDDHVITKKERQEVDGYHLHSIRKVAADKILAKGAFNYIGRIKAIAKSNEIRYKGISKPDEFWKYLESLDDDSISRVWYSGHASGSELMLSLIHNSACQAAAFTKDTIKNTDIVKWGSIQKKFNKTSGKVSKFYGCYTEGFAKKWNEFFKVNAAGAKNKIDFGVVNRASNIVNVMERIEKADTSEGAPNWTEY
;
A
#
# COMPACT_ATOMS: atom_id res chain seq x y z
N MET A 1 1.12 19.05 -16.94
CA MET A 1 1.85 18.35 -15.87
C MET A 1 1.03 17.13 -15.50
N LYS A 2 1.63 15.94 -15.54
CA LYS A 2 0.92 14.68 -15.28
C LYS A 2 1.12 14.21 -13.85
N ASN A 3 0.18 13.41 -13.37
CA ASN A 3 0.13 12.92 -11.99
C ASN A 3 0.07 11.40 -11.99
N PHE A 4 1.08 10.76 -11.41
CA PHE A 4 1.05 9.35 -11.04
C PHE A 4 0.76 9.24 -9.55
N VAL A 5 -0.42 8.72 -9.20
CA VAL A 5 -0.85 8.61 -7.81
C VAL A 5 -0.68 7.19 -7.29
N ILE A 6 -0.06 7.03 -6.13
CA ILE A 6 0.11 5.74 -5.45
C ILE A 6 -0.63 5.79 -4.12
N LEU A 7 -1.72 5.04 -4.00
CA LEU A 7 -2.41 4.81 -2.74
C LEU A 7 -1.67 3.73 -1.94
N ILE A 8 -1.31 4.05 -0.70
CA ILE A 8 -0.52 3.18 0.16
C ILE A 8 -1.37 2.83 1.37
N GLY A 9 -1.76 1.57 1.45
CA GLY A 9 -2.41 1.00 2.63
C GLY A 9 -1.44 0.88 3.80
N GLY A 10 -1.93 0.34 4.92
CA GLY A 10 -1.14 0.19 6.13
C GLY A 10 -0.80 -1.24 6.51
N PRO A 11 0.16 -1.38 7.43
CA PRO A 11 0.50 -2.69 7.98
C PRO A 11 -0.67 -3.26 8.80
N GLY A 12 -0.68 -4.59 8.92
CA GLY A 12 -1.49 -5.27 9.92
C GLY A 12 -1.06 -4.93 11.35
N LEU A 13 -1.95 -5.27 12.30
CA LEU A 13 -1.58 -5.31 13.71
C LEU A 13 -0.56 -6.42 13.92
N PHE A 14 0.37 -6.23 14.86
CA PHE A 14 1.32 -7.29 15.25
C PHE A 14 0.54 -8.41 15.96
N LYS A 15 -0.04 -9.32 15.18
CA LYS A 15 -0.66 -10.56 15.64
C LYS A 15 0.11 -11.72 15.04
N GLY A 16 0.19 -12.83 15.78
CA GLY A 16 0.96 -14.01 15.35
C GLY A 16 0.32 -14.85 14.25
N CYS A 17 -0.77 -14.40 13.62
CA CYS A 17 -1.50 -15.17 12.62
C CYS A 17 -0.74 -15.26 11.29
N ASP A 18 -0.07 -14.18 10.86
CA ASP A 18 0.88 -14.20 9.74
C ASP A 18 2.17 -13.46 10.13
N LYS A 19 3.15 -14.19 10.67
CA LYS A 19 4.39 -13.58 11.17
C LYS A 19 5.15 -12.80 10.09
N ALA A 20 5.11 -13.21 8.82
CA ALA A 20 5.86 -12.54 7.77
C ALA A 20 5.22 -11.20 7.34
N HIS A 21 3.89 -11.17 7.25
CA HIS A 21 3.16 -9.97 6.83
C HIS A 21 2.85 -9.02 7.99
N ASP A 22 2.58 -9.56 9.19
CA ASP A 22 2.11 -8.77 10.33
C ASP A 22 3.25 -8.19 11.18
N GLN A 23 4.44 -8.77 11.15
CA GLN A 23 5.56 -8.31 11.99
C GLN A 23 6.36 -7.16 11.38
N SER A 24 6.07 -6.78 10.13
CA SER A 24 6.76 -5.70 9.43
C SER A 24 5.82 -4.54 9.14
N TRP A 25 6.15 -3.35 9.65
CA TRP A 25 5.43 -2.13 9.32
C TRP A 25 5.76 -1.63 7.89
N THR A 26 6.78 -2.20 7.25
CA THR A 26 7.37 -1.66 6.02
C THR A 26 6.87 -2.29 4.71
N ASN A 27 6.08 -3.37 4.78
CA ASN A 27 5.79 -4.22 3.62
C ASN A 27 5.20 -3.48 2.42
N TYR A 28 4.42 -2.42 2.65
CA TYR A 28 3.77 -1.65 1.57
C TYR A 28 4.51 -0.36 1.19
N ILE A 29 5.50 0.06 1.98
CA ILE A 29 6.27 1.27 1.68
C ILE A 29 7.67 0.98 1.15
N VAL A 30 8.32 -0.09 1.61
CA VAL A 30 9.68 -0.44 1.16
C VAL A 30 9.75 -0.78 -0.34
N PRO A 31 8.81 -1.56 -0.92
CA PRO A 31 8.79 -1.76 -2.37
C PRO A 31 8.77 -0.43 -3.13
N LEU A 32 7.89 0.49 -2.70
CA LEU A 32 7.72 1.80 -3.31
C LEU A 32 8.97 2.66 -3.12
N GLN A 33 9.56 2.67 -1.93
CA GLN A 33 10.82 3.37 -1.67
C GLN A 33 11.95 2.85 -2.57
N LEU A 34 12.08 1.53 -2.72
CA LEU A 34 13.11 0.92 -3.56
C LEU A 34 12.87 1.23 -5.03
N ALA A 35 11.60 1.22 -5.47
CA ALA A 35 11.22 1.61 -6.82
C ALA A 35 11.57 3.09 -7.09
N ALA A 36 11.27 3.99 -6.16
CA ALA A 36 11.62 5.41 -6.26
C ALA A 36 13.14 5.61 -6.41
N LYS A 37 13.93 5.02 -5.51
CA LYS A 37 15.40 5.15 -5.50
C LYS A 37 16.07 4.63 -6.76
N LYS A 38 15.49 3.61 -7.39
CA LYS A 38 16.00 3.00 -8.62
C LYS A 38 15.32 3.51 -9.88
N ASN A 39 14.47 4.54 -9.77
CA ASN A 39 13.67 5.09 -10.88
C ASN A 39 12.81 4.03 -11.61
N LEU A 40 12.31 3.03 -10.89
CA LEU A 40 11.52 1.91 -11.43
C LEU A 40 10.02 2.22 -11.54
N TYR A 41 9.61 3.46 -11.25
CA TYR A 41 8.25 3.91 -11.49
C TYR A 41 7.93 4.12 -12.97
N ASP A 42 8.95 4.10 -13.84
CA ASP A 42 8.81 4.36 -15.27
C ASP A 42 8.02 5.66 -15.50
N LYS A 43 8.42 6.71 -14.78
CA LYS A 43 7.75 8.01 -14.82
C LYS A 43 8.01 8.74 -16.13
N GLN A 44 7.00 9.43 -16.65
CA GLN A 44 7.20 10.34 -17.78
C GLN A 44 7.97 11.60 -17.32
N THR A 45 8.63 12.30 -18.23
CA THR A 45 9.46 13.47 -17.90
C THR A 45 8.67 14.59 -17.21
N ASP A 46 7.39 14.76 -17.57
CA ASP A 46 6.48 15.78 -17.03
C ASP A 46 5.54 15.25 -15.92
N GLU A 47 5.87 14.07 -15.36
CA GLU A 47 5.03 13.38 -14.39
C GLU A 47 5.55 13.51 -12.95
N ILE A 48 4.62 13.89 -12.06
CA ILE A 48 4.86 13.96 -10.63
C ILE A 48 4.27 12.72 -9.96
N VAL A 49 5.07 12.09 -9.11
CA VAL A 49 4.62 10.95 -8.28
C VAL A 49 4.06 11.46 -6.97
N HIS A 50 2.90 10.92 -6.59
CA HIS A 50 2.21 11.24 -5.34
C HIS A 50 2.09 9.98 -4.49
N TRP A 51 2.52 10.04 -3.24
CA TRP A 51 2.22 9.04 -2.23
C TRP A 51 1.04 9.50 -1.40
N VAL A 52 -0.10 8.83 -1.56
CA VAL A 52 -1.30 9.02 -0.75
C VAL A 52 -1.32 7.93 0.32
N LEU A 53 -0.89 8.26 1.52
CA LEU A 53 -0.73 7.30 2.63
C LEU A 53 -1.97 7.27 3.51
N TYR A 54 -2.55 6.09 3.71
CA TYR A 54 -3.55 5.87 4.75
C TYR A 54 -2.87 5.78 6.13
N GLU A 55 -2.86 6.89 6.87
CA GLU A 55 -2.06 7.08 8.09
C GLU A 55 -2.52 6.28 9.34
N PRO A 56 -3.82 6.01 9.59
CA PRO A 56 -4.28 5.41 10.84
C PRO A 56 -3.55 4.12 11.28
N PRO A 57 -3.36 3.10 10.41
CA PRO A 57 -2.63 1.88 10.79
C PRO A 57 -1.16 2.15 11.14
N TYR A 58 -0.49 3.10 10.49
CA TYR A 58 0.89 3.47 10.85
C TYR A 58 0.97 4.16 12.20
N LYS A 59 0.00 5.02 12.53
CA LYS A 59 -0.09 5.66 13.86
C LYS A 59 -0.31 4.62 14.95
N LYS A 60 -1.25 3.70 14.74
CA LYS A 60 -1.54 2.62 15.68
C LYS A 60 -0.33 1.70 15.86
N ARG A 61 0.27 1.27 14.76
CA ARG A 61 1.46 0.40 14.79
C ARG A 61 2.65 1.05 15.49
N TRP A 62 2.85 2.36 15.31
CA TRP A 62 3.88 3.11 16.05
C TRP A 62 3.66 3.04 17.56
N ILE A 63 2.43 3.23 18.02
CA ILE A 63 2.09 3.13 19.45
C ILE A 63 2.36 1.70 19.96
N ASP A 64 1.87 0.69 19.24
CA ASP A 64 2.05 -0.73 19.61
C ASP A 64 3.52 -1.14 19.67
N ASP A 65 4.37 -0.58 18.80
CA ASP A 65 5.80 -0.89 18.76
C ASP A 65 6.61 -0.07 19.79
N HIS A 66 6.17 1.14 20.13
CA HIS A 66 6.92 2.07 20.99
C HIS A 66 6.53 2.00 22.47
N VAL A 67 5.28 1.65 22.79
CA VAL A 67 4.72 1.68 24.14
C VAL A 67 4.18 0.31 24.53
N ILE A 68 4.70 -0.27 25.63
CA ILE A 68 4.09 -1.45 26.23
C ILE A 68 2.80 -1.07 26.98
N THR A 69 1.69 -1.65 26.58
CA THR A 69 0.37 -1.39 27.17
C THR A 69 0.20 -2.10 28.51
N LYS A 70 -0.72 -1.63 29.37
CA LYS A 70 -1.05 -2.31 30.65
C LYS A 70 -1.48 -3.76 30.43
N LYS A 71 -2.22 -4.02 29.36
CA LYS A 71 -2.69 -5.36 29.00
C LYS A 71 -1.52 -6.28 28.67
N GLU A 72 -0.60 -5.84 27.82
CA GLU A 72 0.59 -6.64 27.47
C GLU A 72 1.46 -6.95 28.68
N ARG A 73 1.56 -6.04 29.66
CA ARG A 73 2.29 -6.32 30.91
C ARG A 73 1.70 -7.46 31.74
N GLN A 74 0.42 -7.77 31.54
CA GLN A 74 -0.29 -8.84 32.23
C GLN A 74 -0.25 -10.18 31.45
N GLU A 75 0.22 -10.18 30.21
CA GLU A 75 0.36 -11.38 29.39
C GLU A 75 1.71 -12.07 29.67
N VAL A 76 1.71 -13.41 29.69
CA VAL A 76 2.88 -14.25 30.05
C VAL A 76 4.14 -13.88 29.23
N ASP A 77 3.97 -13.51 27.96
CA ASP A 77 5.07 -13.20 27.04
C ASP A 77 5.07 -11.72 26.57
N GLY A 78 4.25 -10.86 27.17
CA GLY A 78 4.00 -9.53 26.62
C GLY A 78 5.20 -8.60 26.62
N TYR A 79 6.09 -8.69 27.62
CA TYR A 79 7.35 -7.93 27.65
C TYR A 79 8.32 -8.37 26.54
N HIS A 80 8.43 -9.67 26.30
CA HIS A 80 9.30 -10.20 25.25
C HIS A 80 8.79 -9.79 23.86
N LEU A 81 7.50 -9.98 23.58
CA LEU A 81 6.87 -9.56 22.32
C LEU A 81 6.96 -8.05 22.09
N HIS A 82 6.86 -7.24 23.15
CA HIS A 82 7.10 -5.81 23.05
C HIS A 82 8.56 -5.51 22.71
N SER A 83 9.54 -6.16 23.35
CA SER A 83 10.97 -5.93 23.07
C SER A 83 11.33 -6.18 21.60
N ILE A 84 10.75 -7.21 20.98
CA ILE A 84 10.95 -7.53 19.56
C ILE A 84 10.43 -6.40 18.67
N ARG A 85 9.22 -5.89 18.95
CA ARG A 85 8.62 -4.79 18.20
C ARG A 85 9.36 -3.47 18.38
N LYS A 86 9.80 -3.18 19.61
CA LYS A 86 10.49 -1.94 19.96
C LYS A 86 11.76 -1.73 19.13
N VAL A 87 12.44 -2.80 18.73
CA VAL A 87 13.58 -2.73 17.80
C VAL A 87 13.22 -2.01 16.49
N ALA A 88 12.01 -2.18 15.97
CA ALA A 88 11.56 -1.48 14.77
C ALA A 88 11.38 0.03 15.02
N ALA A 89 10.81 0.41 16.15
CA ALA A 89 10.65 1.81 16.54
C ALA A 89 12.01 2.48 16.82
N ASP A 90 12.92 1.80 17.52
CA ASP A 90 14.25 2.29 17.84
C ASP A 90 15.10 2.53 16.58
N LYS A 91 15.01 1.65 15.58
CA LYS A 91 15.64 1.85 14.27
C LYS A 91 15.15 3.10 13.54
N ILE A 92 13.92 3.56 13.82
CA ILE A 92 13.34 4.76 13.22
C ILE A 92 13.79 6.01 13.96
N LEU A 93 13.81 5.97 15.30
CA LEU A 93 14.37 7.03 16.14
C LEU A 93 15.86 7.26 15.83
N ALA A 94 16.65 6.19 15.71
CA ALA A 94 18.07 6.25 15.37
C ALA A 94 18.34 6.86 13.99
N LYS A 95 17.34 6.86 13.09
CA LYS A 95 17.39 7.53 11.77
C LYS A 95 16.87 8.97 11.81
N GLY A 96 16.68 9.54 13.00
CA GLY A 96 16.22 10.93 13.21
C GLY A 96 14.74 11.16 12.93
N ALA A 97 13.92 10.11 12.84
CA ALA A 97 12.49 10.23 12.60
C ALA A 97 11.69 10.01 13.88
N PHE A 98 10.70 10.87 14.14
CA PHE A 98 9.88 10.83 15.36
C PHE A 98 8.83 9.71 15.38
N ASN A 99 8.44 9.19 14.21
CA ASN A 99 7.52 8.06 14.07
C ASN A 99 7.59 7.50 12.63
N TYR A 100 6.83 6.44 12.34
CA TYR A 100 6.77 5.82 11.01
C TYR A 100 6.35 6.81 9.92
N ILE A 101 5.32 7.61 10.15
CA ILE A 101 4.85 8.61 9.17
C ILE A 101 5.93 9.67 8.90
N GLY A 102 6.61 10.15 9.94
CA GLY A 102 7.73 11.09 9.81
C GLY A 102 8.85 10.51 8.94
N ARG A 103 9.16 9.22 9.12
CA ARG A 103 10.12 8.53 8.26
C ARG A 103 9.64 8.46 6.80
N ILE A 104 8.38 8.12 6.57
CA ILE A 104 7.80 8.03 5.23
C ILE A 104 7.84 9.39 4.53
N LYS A 105 7.45 10.47 5.23
CA LYS A 105 7.54 11.85 4.71
C LYS A 105 8.96 12.24 4.34
N ALA A 106 9.95 11.91 5.18
CA ALA A 106 11.36 12.17 4.89
C ALA A 106 11.84 11.43 3.63
N ILE A 107 11.42 10.17 3.45
CA ILE A 107 11.72 9.39 2.23
C ILE A 107 11.04 10.00 1.01
N ALA A 108 9.76 10.36 1.11
CA ALA A 108 9.04 10.97 0.00
C ALA A 108 9.75 12.26 -0.46
N LYS A 109 10.09 13.14 0.50
CA LYS A 109 10.83 14.37 0.24
C LYS A 109 12.18 14.11 -0.44
N SER A 110 12.96 13.13 0.05
CA SER A 110 14.29 12.83 -0.53
C SER A 110 14.24 12.25 -1.95
N ASN A 111 13.07 11.81 -2.41
CA ASN A 111 12.87 11.26 -3.76
C ASN A 111 11.95 12.15 -4.61
N GLU A 112 11.72 13.40 -4.20
CA GLU A 112 10.88 14.37 -4.91
C GLU A 112 9.42 13.90 -5.13
N ILE A 113 8.92 13.11 -4.18
CA ILE A 113 7.56 12.57 -4.19
C ILE A 113 6.65 13.48 -3.38
N ARG A 114 5.49 13.85 -3.94
CA ARG A 114 4.47 14.60 -3.22
C ARG A 114 3.76 13.69 -2.22
N TYR A 115 3.83 14.02 -0.94
CA TYR A 115 3.17 13.26 0.13
C TYR A 115 1.80 13.85 0.46
N LYS A 116 0.78 12.99 0.56
CA LYS A 116 -0.53 13.30 1.11
C LYS A 116 -0.91 12.24 2.15
N GLY A 117 -1.10 12.65 3.39
CA GLY A 117 -1.70 11.79 4.42
C GLY A 117 -3.22 11.85 4.34
N ILE A 118 -3.88 10.70 4.43
CA ILE A 118 -5.34 10.56 4.55
C ILE A 118 -5.69 9.71 5.77
N SER A 119 -6.88 9.93 6.32
CA SER A 119 -7.40 9.20 7.49
C SER A 119 -8.70 8.43 7.21
N LYS A 120 -9.32 8.66 6.05
CA LYS A 120 -10.53 7.97 5.62
C LYS A 120 -10.42 7.55 4.14
N PRO A 121 -11.06 6.45 3.72
CA PRO A 121 -11.02 6.01 2.32
C PRO A 121 -11.57 7.06 1.34
N ASP A 122 -12.60 7.84 1.72
CA ASP A 122 -13.21 8.86 0.86
C ASP A 122 -12.26 10.03 0.53
N GLU A 123 -11.27 10.29 1.38
CA GLU A 123 -10.25 11.31 1.15
C GLU A 123 -9.32 10.96 -0.03
N PHE A 124 -9.15 9.68 -0.35
CA PHE A 124 -8.42 9.27 -1.56
C PHE A 124 -9.16 9.73 -2.82
N TRP A 125 -10.46 9.48 -2.88
CA TRP A 125 -11.27 9.87 -4.03
C TRP A 125 -11.33 11.39 -4.18
N LYS A 126 -11.55 12.11 -3.07
CA LYS A 126 -11.46 13.59 -3.05
C LYS A 126 -10.10 14.10 -3.51
N TYR A 127 -9.02 13.38 -3.18
CA TYR A 127 -7.70 13.75 -3.65
C TYR A 127 -7.57 13.62 -5.18
N LEU A 128 -8.00 12.51 -5.76
CA LEU A 128 -8.02 12.35 -7.21
C LEU A 128 -8.90 13.41 -7.89
N GLU A 129 -10.08 13.70 -7.32
CA GLU A 129 -10.98 14.74 -7.82
C GLU A 129 -10.37 16.15 -7.77
N SER A 130 -9.49 16.42 -6.81
CA SER A 130 -8.81 17.72 -6.67
C SER A 130 -7.71 17.97 -7.69
N LEU A 131 -7.27 16.95 -8.43
CA LEU A 131 -6.27 17.10 -9.48
C LEU A 131 -6.90 17.70 -10.75
N ASP A 132 -6.07 18.24 -11.63
CA ASP A 132 -6.53 18.83 -12.89
C ASP A 132 -7.16 17.77 -13.80
N ASP A 133 -8.08 18.20 -14.67
CA ASP A 133 -8.66 17.36 -15.71
C ASP A 133 -7.55 16.84 -16.65
N ASP A 134 -7.69 15.61 -17.15
CA ASP A 134 -6.73 14.91 -18.02
C ASP A 134 -5.27 14.88 -17.51
N SER A 135 -5.07 14.97 -16.18
CA SER A 135 -3.74 15.02 -15.58
C SER A 135 -3.28 13.69 -14.98
N ILE A 136 -4.19 12.80 -14.57
CA ILE A 136 -3.83 11.54 -13.91
C ILE A 136 -3.44 10.51 -14.96
N SER A 137 -2.17 10.12 -14.98
CA SER A 137 -1.65 9.15 -15.97
C SER A 137 -1.97 7.71 -15.60
N ARG A 138 -1.87 7.37 -14.30
CA ARG A 138 -2.17 6.06 -13.72
C ARG A 138 -2.34 6.16 -12.21
N VAL A 139 -2.99 5.16 -11.63
CA VAL A 139 -3.07 4.95 -10.18
C VAL A 139 -2.45 3.61 -9.82
N TRP A 140 -1.56 3.58 -8.84
CA TRP A 140 -1.15 2.34 -8.21
C TRP A 140 -1.75 2.22 -6.80
N TYR A 141 -1.93 0.98 -6.37
CA TYR A 141 -2.22 0.65 -4.98
C TYR A 141 -1.15 -0.30 -4.45
N SER A 142 -0.69 -0.10 -3.21
CA SER A 142 0.14 -1.07 -2.49
C SER A 142 -0.43 -1.30 -1.10
N GLY A 143 -0.88 -2.53 -0.82
CA GLY A 143 -1.50 -2.86 0.44
C GLY A 143 -2.18 -4.23 0.44
N HIS A 144 -3.00 -4.46 1.46
CA HIS A 144 -3.85 -5.63 1.53
C HIS A 144 -5.05 -5.50 0.59
N ALA A 145 -5.58 -6.62 0.13
CA ALA A 145 -6.82 -6.64 -0.63
C ALA A 145 -7.55 -7.96 -0.39
N SER A 146 -8.85 -7.96 -0.65
CA SER A 146 -9.67 -9.17 -0.62
C SER A 146 -10.64 -9.12 -1.78
N GLY A 147 -10.33 -9.89 -2.82
CA GLY A 147 -11.10 -9.91 -4.05
C GLY A 147 -11.26 -8.51 -4.65
N SER A 148 -12.49 -8.01 -4.62
CA SER A 148 -12.90 -6.76 -5.29
C SER A 148 -12.76 -5.50 -4.43
N GLU A 149 -11.94 -5.54 -3.37
CA GLU A 149 -11.80 -4.44 -2.42
C GLU A 149 -10.33 -4.19 -2.03
N LEU A 150 -9.94 -2.92 -1.88
CA LEU A 150 -8.61 -2.52 -1.41
C LEU A 150 -8.68 -2.22 0.09
N MET A 151 -7.97 -2.99 0.90
CA MET A 151 -7.99 -2.91 2.37
C MET A 151 -6.88 -1.98 2.87
N LEU A 152 -7.25 -0.77 3.29
CA LEU A 152 -6.29 0.23 3.74
C LEU A 152 -5.72 -0.06 5.13
N SER A 153 -6.43 -0.86 5.93
CA SER A 153 -5.95 -1.40 7.19
C SER A 153 -6.35 -2.87 7.33
N LEU A 154 -5.46 -3.67 7.91
CA LEU A 154 -5.72 -5.08 8.16
C LEU A 154 -6.01 -5.34 9.64
N ILE A 155 -7.01 -6.17 9.88
CA ILE A 155 -7.27 -6.86 11.14
C ILE A 155 -7.31 -8.38 10.88
N HIS A 156 -7.28 -9.16 11.97
CA HIS A 156 -7.55 -10.59 11.91
C HIS A 156 -8.86 -10.90 12.60
N ASN A 157 -9.71 -11.70 11.95
CA ASN A 157 -10.91 -12.26 12.57
C ASN A 157 -10.54 -13.34 13.61
N SER A 158 -11.55 -13.93 14.27
CA SER A 158 -11.35 -14.98 15.27
C SER A 158 -10.69 -16.25 14.72
N ALA A 159 -10.79 -16.49 13.41
CA ALA A 159 -10.16 -17.61 12.70
C ALA A 159 -8.75 -17.26 12.17
N CYS A 160 -8.14 -16.16 12.62
CA CYS A 160 -6.85 -15.68 12.13
C CYS A 160 -6.81 -15.39 10.61
N GLN A 161 -7.96 -15.11 10.00
CA GLN A 161 -8.02 -14.70 8.60
C GLN A 161 -7.93 -13.19 8.48
N ALA A 162 -7.21 -12.74 7.46
CA ALA A 162 -7.12 -11.34 7.05
C ALA A 162 -8.52 -10.76 6.79
N ALA A 163 -8.82 -9.64 7.44
CA ALA A 163 -10.06 -8.89 7.25
C ALA A 163 -9.78 -7.38 7.35
N ALA A 164 -10.74 -6.56 6.93
CA ALA A 164 -10.73 -5.13 7.12
C ALA A 164 -12.10 -4.66 7.60
N PHE A 165 -12.13 -3.58 8.39
CA PHE A 165 -13.40 -2.91 8.67
C PHE A 165 -13.87 -2.21 7.41
N THR A 166 -15.18 -2.19 7.17
CA THR A 166 -15.77 -1.49 6.01
C THR A 166 -15.35 -0.02 5.91
N LYS A 167 -15.12 0.65 7.06
CA LYS A 167 -14.65 2.04 7.12
C LYS A 167 -13.20 2.26 6.69
N ASP A 168 -12.42 1.18 6.53
CA ASP A 168 -10.99 1.20 6.22
C ASP A 168 -10.73 0.52 4.85
N THR A 169 -11.74 0.49 3.98
CA THR A 169 -11.71 -0.21 2.69
C THR A 169 -12.17 0.71 1.56
N ILE A 170 -11.52 0.61 0.39
CA ILE A 170 -12.01 1.16 -0.88
C ILE A 170 -12.74 0.05 -1.63
N LYS A 171 -14.01 0.26 -1.94
CA LYS A 171 -14.86 -0.75 -2.58
C LYS A 171 -15.02 -0.51 -4.07
N ASN A 172 -15.30 -1.58 -4.81
CA ASN A 172 -15.71 -1.46 -6.22
C ASN A 172 -16.95 -0.58 -6.41
N THR A 173 -17.88 -0.55 -5.45
CA THR A 173 -19.06 0.33 -5.51
C THR A 173 -18.69 1.80 -5.40
N ASP A 174 -17.55 2.14 -4.80
CA ASP A 174 -17.08 3.53 -4.70
C ASP A 174 -16.63 4.05 -6.07
N ILE A 175 -16.07 3.20 -6.94
CA ILE A 175 -15.64 3.60 -8.30
C ILE A 175 -16.78 4.31 -9.03
N VAL A 176 -17.98 3.71 -9.01
CA VAL A 176 -19.16 4.27 -9.69
C VAL A 176 -19.65 5.54 -9.01
N LYS A 177 -19.62 5.58 -7.67
CA LYS A 177 -20.03 6.73 -6.86
C LYS A 177 -19.20 7.98 -7.19
N TRP A 178 -17.92 7.80 -7.51
CA TRP A 178 -17.00 8.89 -7.83
C TRP A 178 -16.80 9.08 -9.35
N GLY A 179 -17.91 9.01 -10.10
CA GLY A 179 -17.95 9.20 -11.56
C GLY A 179 -17.28 10.47 -12.08
N SER A 180 -17.34 11.56 -11.30
CA SER A 180 -16.70 12.84 -11.64
C SER A 180 -15.20 12.73 -11.85
N ILE A 181 -14.54 11.71 -11.29
CA ILE A 181 -13.09 11.51 -11.41
C ILE A 181 -12.70 11.00 -12.80
N GLN A 182 -13.64 10.47 -13.59
CA GLN A 182 -13.32 9.93 -14.91
C GLN A 182 -12.62 10.94 -15.84
N LYS A 183 -13.03 12.22 -15.80
CA LYS A 183 -12.40 13.30 -16.58
C LYS A 183 -11.00 13.70 -16.08
N LYS A 184 -10.59 13.20 -14.92
CA LYS A 184 -9.25 13.46 -14.36
C LYS A 184 -8.18 12.58 -14.99
N PHE A 185 -8.58 11.45 -15.57
CA PHE A 185 -7.65 10.49 -16.15
C PHE A 185 -7.25 10.84 -17.58
N ASN A 186 -5.95 10.89 -17.82
CA ASN A 186 -5.39 10.95 -19.17
C ASN A 186 -5.46 9.58 -19.84
N LYS A 187 -6.48 9.37 -20.68
CA LYS A 187 -6.73 8.11 -21.40
C LYS A 187 -5.66 7.78 -22.45
N THR A 188 -4.85 8.76 -22.85
CA THR A 188 -3.78 8.58 -23.85
C THR A 188 -2.42 8.31 -23.23
N SER A 189 -2.33 8.18 -21.90
CA SER A 189 -1.05 7.99 -21.21
C SER A 189 -0.31 6.72 -21.64
N GLY A 190 -1.05 5.69 -22.08
CA GLY A 190 -0.54 4.34 -22.36
C GLY A 190 -0.05 3.60 -21.10
N LYS A 191 -0.17 4.21 -19.93
CA LYS A 191 0.36 3.69 -18.66
C LYS A 191 -0.71 2.87 -17.93
N VAL A 192 -0.27 1.81 -17.25
CA VAL A 192 -1.16 0.86 -16.57
C VAL A 192 -1.32 1.24 -15.09
N SER A 193 -2.58 1.31 -14.64
CA SER A 193 -2.92 1.38 -13.22
C SER A 193 -2.77 -0.01 -12.60
N LYS A 194 -1.93 -0.18 -11.57
CA LYS A 194 -1.61 -1.50 -10.98
C LYS A 194 -2.04 -1.58 -9.52
N PHE A 195 -2.81 -2.61 -9.18
CA PHE A 195 -3.33 -2.81 -7.82
C PHE A 195 -2.57 -3.93 -7.10
N TYR A 196 -1.45 -3.59 -6.46
CA TYR A 196 -0.63 -4.54 -5.69
C TYR A 196 -1.32 -4.87 -4.36
N GLY A 197 -2.18 -5.88 -4.42
CA GLY A 197 -2.78 -6.59 -3.29
C GLY A 197 -3.24 -7.98 -3.76
N CYS A 198 -3.51 -8.89 -2.83
CA CYS A 198 -3.97 -10.24 -3.18
C CYS A 198 -5.36 -10.18 -3.84
N TYR A 199 -5.55 -10.96 -4.90
CA TYR A 199 -6.85 -11.16 -5.57
C TYR A 199 -7.50 -9.89 -6.16
N THR A 200 -6.73 -8.87 -6.54
CA THR A 200 -7.23 -7.57 -7.02
C THR A 200 -7.76 -7.56 -8.47
N GLU A 201 -7.77 -8.69 -9.17
CA GLU A 201 -8.27 -8.79 -10.56
C GLU A 201 -9.64 -8.13 -10.74
N GLY A 202 -10.61 -8.46 -9.89
CA GLY A 202 -11.97 -7.91 -9.99
C GLY A 202 -12.04 -6.39 -9.75
N PHE A 203 -11.13 -5.84 -8.95
CA PHE A 203 -11.02 -4.39 -8.77
C PHE A 203 -10.45 -3.71 -10.01
N ALA A 204 -9.36 -4.28 -10.56
CA ALA A 204 -8.72 -3.76 -11.77
C ALA A 204 -9.68 -3.75 -12.97
N LYS A 205 -10.44 -4.83 -13.16
CA LYS A 205 -11.48 -4.91 -14.20
C LYS A 205 -12.50 -3.79 -14.08
N LYS A 206 -13.04 -3.58 -12.87
CA LYS A 206 -14.05 -2.53 -12.64
C LYS A 206 -13.49 -1.12 -12.86
N TRP A 207 -12.24 -0.91 -12.46
CA TRP A 207 -11.51 0.33 -12.68
C TRP A 207 -11.36 0.65 -14.17
N ASN A 208 -10.91 -0.32 -14.98
CA ASN A 208 -10.82 -0.19 -16.43
C ASN A 208 -12.19 0.08 -17.06
N GLU A 209 -13.20 -0.74 -16.74
CA GLU A 209 -14.53 -0.64 -17.32
C GLU A 209 -15.15 0.75 -17.12
N PHE A 210 -14.93 1.34 -15.94
CA PHE A 210 -15.55 2.60 -15.56
C PHE A 210 -14.71 3.81 -16.00
N PHE A 211 -13.43 3.86 -15.65
CA PHE A 211 -12.58 5.01 -15.98
C PHE A 211 -12.05 5.01 -17.42
N LYS A 212 -12.12 3.87 -18.11
CA LYS A 212 -11.60 3.66 -19.48
C LYS A 212 -10.09 3.93 -19.58
N VAL A 213 -9.34 3.40 -18.61
CA VAL A 213 -7.88 3.42 -18.57
C VAL A 213 -7.33 2.02 -18.30
N ASN A 214 -6.14 1.73 -18.81
CA ASN A 214 -5.50 0.43 -18.63
C ASN A 214 -5.32 0.11 -17.14
N ALA A 215 -5.68 -1.10 -16.74
CA ALA A 215 -5.60 -1.53 -15.35
C ALA A 215 -5.12 -2.97 -15.24
N ALA A 216 -4.38 -3.30 -14.19
CA ALA A 216 -3.95 -4.65 -13.90
C ALA A 216 -4.13 -5.03 -12.43
N GLY A 217 -4.55 -6.26 -12.20
CA GLY A 217 -4.75 -6.86 -10.88
C GLY A 217 -4.25 -8.30 -10.84
N ALA A 218 -3.93 -8.78 -9.63
CA ALA A 218 -3.46 -10.15 -9.42
C ALA A 218 -4.65 -11.10 -9.24
N LYS A 219 -4.59 -12.27 -9.87
CA LYS A 219 -5.54 -13.37 -9.62
C LYS A 219 -5.28 -14.07 -8.30
N ASN A 220 -4.02 -14.19 -7.92
CA ASN A 220 -3.57 -14.95 -6.75
C ASN A 220 -2.98 -14.03 -5.68
N LYS A 221 -2.33 -14.62 -4.67
CA LYS A 221 -1.60 -13.90 -3.62
C LYS A 221 -0.37 -13.18 -4.17
N ILE A 222 0.01 -12.10 -3.49
CA ILE A 222 1.26 -11.37 -3.69
C ILE A 222 2.10 -11.48 -2.41
N ASP A 223 3.36 -11.91 -2.56
CA ASP A 223 4.32 -11.91 -1.46
C ASP A 223 5.15 -10.62 -1.47
N PHE A 224 4.82 -9.69 -0.56
CA PHE A 224 5.59 -8.46 -0.36
C PHE A 224 6.90 -8.69 0.39
N GLY A 225 7.02 -9.78 1.14
CA GLY A 225 8.21 -10.15 1.89
C GLY A 225 9.41 -10.47 0.99
N VAL A 226 9.17 -10.71 -0.30
CA VAL A 226 10.23 -10.93 -1.30
C VAL A 226 11.23 -9.80 -1.33
N VAL A 227 10.85 -8.56 -1.01
CA VAL A 227 11.80 -7.42 -1.02
C VAL A 227 12.98 -7.59 -0.06
N ASN A 228 12.83 -8.44 0.96
CA ASN A 228 13.87 -8.72 1.95
C ASN A 228 14.71 -9.95 1.62
N ARG A 229 14.38 -10.71 0.57
CA ARG A 229 15.11 -11.92 0.15
C ARG A 229 16.17 -11.57 -0.90
N ALA A 230 17.23 -12.37 -1.02
CA ALA A 230 18.14 -12.28 -2.16
C ALA A 230 17.40 -12.69 -3.46
N SER A 231 17.70 -12.03 -4.59
CA SER A 231 17.14 -12.38 -5.90
C SER A 231 18.01 -11.83 -7.02
N ASN A 232 18.01 -12.55 -8.14
CA ASN A 232 18.68 -12.13 -9.37
C ASN A 232 17.84 -11.11 -10.17
N ILE A 233 16.56 -10.93 -9.84
CA ILE A 233 15.72 -9.91 -10.45
C ILE A 233 16.01 -8.58 -9.74
N VAL A 234 16.65 -7.64 -10.43
CA VAL A 234 17.07 -6.36 -9.83
C VAL A 234 15.88 -5.41 -9.59
N ASN A 235 14.86 -5.50 -10.45
CA ASN A 235 13.65 -4.70 -10.38
C ASN A 235 12.70 -5.23 -9.29
N VAL A 236 12.53 -4.46 -8.22
CA VAL A 236 11.71 -4.85 -7.07
C VAL A 236 10.23 -5.02 -7.42
N MET A 237 9.72 -4.26 -8.39
CA MET A 237 8.34 -4.37 -8.83
C MET A 237 8.13 -5.68 -9.60
N GLU A 238 9.05 -6.01 -10.51
CA GLU A 238 9.04 -7.27 -11.24
C GLU A 238 9.13 -8.48 -10.30
N ARG A 239 9.95 -8.40 -9.25
CA ARG A 239 10.02 -9.44 -8.22
C ARG A 239 8.66 -9.70 -7.58
N ILE A 240 7.96 -8.64 -7.19
CA ILE A 240 6.63 -8.73 -6.58
C ILE A 240 5.63 -9.30 -7.57
N GLU A 241 5.76 -8.98 -8.85
CA GLU A 241 4.85 -9.43 -9.90
C GLU A 241 5.03 -10.91 -10.28
N LYS A 242 6.22 -11.47 -10.07
CA LYS A 242 6.58 -12.83 -10.51
C LYS A 242 6.79 -13.85 -9.39
N ALA A 243 6.97 -13.42 -8.15
CA ALA A 243 7.34 -14.34 -7.08
C ALA A 243 6.22 -15.30 -6.70
N ASP A 244 6.53 -16.59 -6.67
CA ASP A 244 5.60 -17.62 -6.23
C ASP A 244 5.21 -17.44 -4.77
N THR A 245 3.93 -17.70 -4.51
CA THR A 245 3.35 -17.81 -3.17
C THR A 245 2.95 -19.25 -2.89
N SER A 246 2.33 -19.51 -1.73
CA SER A 246 1.73 -20.83 -1.44
C SER A 246 0.64 -21.24 -2.45
N GLU A 247 0.14 -20.31 -3.25
CA GLU A 247 -0.91 -20.52 -4.28
C GLU A 247 -0.35 -20.30 -5.70
N GLY A 248 0.98 -20.32 -5.86
CA GLY A 248 1.67 -20.02 -7.12
C GLY A 248 1.91 -18.53 -7.34
N ALA A 249 2.41 -18.19 -8.54
CA ALA A 249 2.66 -16.81 -8.95
C ALA A 249 1.37 -15.96 -8.94
N PRO A 250 1.48 -14.61 -8.80
CA PRO A 250 0.33 -13.72 -8.69
C PRO A 250 -0.63 -13.77 -9.89
N ASN A 251 -0.14 -14.17 -11.07
CA ASN A 251 -0.90 -14.31 -12.31
C ASN A 251 -1.71 -13.04 -12.64
N TRP A 252 -1.00 -11.99 -13.07
CA TRP A 252 -1.59 -10.68 -13.36
C TRP A 252 -2.46 -10.70 -14.62
N THR A 253 -3.63 -10.09 -14.54
CA THR A 253 -4.50 -9.82 -15.70
C THR A 253 -4.48 -8.32 -15.98
N GLU A 254 -4.22 -7.95 -17.23
CA GLU A 254 -4.37 -6.58 -17.73
C GLU A 254 -5.71 -6.41 -18.47
N TYR A 255 -6.32 -5.24 -18.31
CA TYR A 255 -7.61 -4.83 -18.89
C TYR A 255 -7.50 -3.46 -19.56
#